data_AF-A0A849EM06-F1
#
_entry.id   AF-A0A849EM06-F1
#
_cell.length_a   1.000
_cell.length_b   1.000
_cell.length_c   1.000
_cell.angle_alpha   90.00
_cell.angle_beta   90.00
_cell.angle_gamma   90.00
#
_symmetry.space_group_name_H-M   'P 1'
#
loop_
_entity.id
_entity.type
_entity.pdbx_description
1 polymer ?
#
loop_
_entity_poly.entity_id
_entity_poly.type
_entity_poly.pdbx_seq_one_letter_code
_entity_poly.pdbx_strand_id
1 'polypeptide(L)'
;KFAKKKNWTLCNSYHFGGYAKVSSELVAFINEFKEITGVPLDPVYTGKMMFGILDKVAKGEFKKGCKILAIHTGGLQGIEGMNNFLKKKKLPLLTI
;
A
#
# COMPACT_ATOMS: atom_id res chain seq x y z
N LYS A 1 9.08 -26.30 11.79
CA LYS A 1 8.23 -26.88 10.70
C LYS A 1 7.72 -25.74 9.84
N PHE A 2 7.91 -25.78 8.52
CA PHE A 2 7.36 -24.77 7.61
C PHE A 2 5.88 -25.06 7.28
N ALA A 3 5.14 -24.01 6.90
CA ALA A 3 3.77 -24.16 6.43
C ALA A 3 3.76 -24.96 5.11
N LYS A 4 2.97 -26.05 5.06
CA LYS A 4 2.82 -26.89 3.86
C LYS A 4 1.63 -26.49 2.97
N LYS A 5 0.77 -25.59 3.45
CA LYS A 5 -0.46 -25.23 2.72
C LYS A 5 -0.12 -24.39 1.48
N LYS A 6 -0.84 -24.65 0.39
CA LYS A 6 -0.72 -23.93 -0.90
C LYS A 6 -1.89 -22.97 -1.15
N ASN A 7 -2.68 -22.65 -0.13
CA ASN A 7 -3.86 -21.79 -0.22
C ASN A 7 -3.49 -20.29 -0.18
N TRP A 8 -2.48 -19.90 -0.95
CA TRP A 8 -2.00 -18.54 -1.05
C TRP A 8 -1.64 -18.26 -2.51
N THR A 9 -1.72 -16.99 -2.88
CA THR A 9 -1.32 -16.50 -4.19
C THR A 9 -0.44 -15.28 -4.00
N LEU A 10 0.58 -15.13 -4.86
CA LEU A 10 1.40 -13.93 -4.89
C LEU A 10 0.82 -12.93 -5.90
N CYS A 11 0.58 -11.70 -5.47
CA CYS A 11 0.17 -10.63 -6.36
C CYS A 11 1.35 -9.70 -6.66
N ASN A 12 1.81 -9.70 -7.92
CA ASN A 12 2.95 -8.89 -8.36
C ASN A 12 2.55 -7.57 -9.04
N SER A 13 1.26 -7.30 -9.24
CA SER A 13 0.80 -6.18 -10.07
C SER A 13 0.95 -4.78 -9.43
N TYR A 14 1.17 -4.71 -8.11
CA TYR A 14 1.14 -3.45 -7.34
C TYR A 14 2.50 -3.11 -6.72
N HIS A 15 3.61 -3.49 -7.37
CA HIS A 15 4.95 -3.19 -6.85
C HIS A 15 5.43 -1.76 -7.15
N PHE A 16 4.72 -1.00 -8.00
CA PHE A 16 5.06 0.39 -8.37
C PHE A 16 6.50 0.58 -8.84
N GLY A 17 6.96 -0.29 -9.75
CA GLY A 17 8.34 -0.29 -10.24
C GLY A 17 9.38 -0.96 -9.31
N GLY A 18 8.97 -1.52 -8.17
CA GLY A 18 9.81 -2.42 -7.35
C GLY A 18 10.02 -1.95 -5.91
N TYR A 19 11.02 -2.54 -5.25
CA TYR A 19 11.32 -2.24 -3.85
C TYR A 19 11.64 -0.76 -3.62
N ALA A 20 11.01 -0.18 -2.59
CA ALA A 20 11.12 1.24 -2.20
C ALA A 20 10.83 2.28 -3.31
N LYS A 21 10.33 1.85 -4.47
CA LYS A 21 9.85 2.75 -5.52
C LYS A 21 8.47 3.26 -5.17
N VAL A 22 8.27 4.57 -5.35
CA VAL A 22 7.05 5.31 -5.03
C VAL A 22 6.71 6.19 -6.22
N SER A 23 5.44 6.21 -6.62
CA SER A 23 4.89 7.11 -7.64
C SER A 23 4.07 8.23 -7.00
N SER A 24 3.80 9.29 -7.76
CA SER A 24 2.87 10.35 -7.33
C SER A 24 1.47 9.81 -7.04
N GLU A 25 1.00 8.87 -7.85
CA GLU A 25 -0.27 8.15 -7.66
C GLU A 25 -0.32 7.42 -6.32
N LEU A 26 0.75 6.68 -5.97
CA LEU A 26 0.80 5.97 -4.69
C LEU A 26 0.79 6.95 -3.51
N VAL A 27 1.49 8.08 -3.62
CA VAL A 27 1.47 9.12 -2.56
C VAL A 27 0.07 9.72 -2.41
N ALA A 28 -0.58 10.05 -3.52
CA ALA A 28 -1.94 10.60 -3.50
C ALA A 28 -2.92 9.62 -2.84
N PHE A 29 -2.87 8.35 -3.23
CA PHE A 29 -3.67 7.29 -2.63
C PHE A 29 -3.43 7.16 -1.11
N ILE A 30 -2.17 7.14 -0.67
CA ILE A 30 -1.87 6.98 0.76
C ILE A 30 -2.43 8.15 1.58
N ASN A 31 -2.30 9.37 1.05
CA ASN A 31 -2.81 10.57 1.72
C ASN A 31 -4.34 10.56 1.78
N GLU A 32 -5.01 10.26 0.66
CA GLU A 32 -6.48 10.16 0.61
C GLU A 32 -7.00 9.04 1.52
N PHE A 33 -6.36 7.86 1.49
CA PHE A 33 -6.73 6.74 2.36
C PHE A 33 -6.68 7.15 3.83
N LYS A 34 -5.61 7.83 4.24
CA LYS A 34 -5.48 8.33 5.61
C LYS A 34 -6.54 9.39 5.92
N GLU A 35 -6.80 10.32 5.02
CA GLU A 35 -7.82 11.37 5.20
C GLU A 35 -9.21 10.76 5.45
N ILE A 36 -9.57 9.74 4.66
CA ILE A 36 -10.88 9.09 4.74
C ILE A 36 -10.99 8.16 5.96
N THR A 37 -9.93 7.40 6.28
CA THR A 37 -10.01 6.30 7.26
C THR A 37 -9.39 6.62 8.61
N GLY A 38 -8.55 7.66 8.69
CA GLY A 38 -7.69 7.95 9.84
C GLY A 38 -6.51 6.99 10.01
N VAL A 39 -6.33 6.00 9.12
CA VAL A 39 -5.27 4.99 9.24
C VAL A 39 -4.09 5.36 8.33
N PRO A 40 -2.90 5.66 8.89
CA PRO A 40 -1.72 5.96 8.07
C PRO A 40 -1.15 4.68 7.45
N LEU A 41 -0.54 4.80 6.26
CA LEU A 41 0.11 3.69 5.56
C LEU A 41 1.56 4.05 5.21
N ASP A 42 2.42 3.04 5.16
CA ASP A 42 3.80 3.19 4.69
C ASP A 42 3.89 3.05 3.15
N PRO A 43 4.77 3.81 2.48
CA PRO A 43 4.86 3.84 1.01
C PRO A 43 5.64 2.65 0.41
N VAL A 44 6.33 1.85 1.23
CA VAL A 44 7.14 0.72 0.76
C VAL A 44 6.31 -0.57 0.72
N TYR A 45 5.43 -0.79 1.71
CA TYR A 45 4.68 -2.04 1.88
C TYR A 45 3.17 -1.85 1.96
N THR A 46 2.67 -1.34 3.09
CA THR A 46 1.23 -1.34 3.44
C THR A 46 0.41 -0.46 2.51
N GLY A 47 0.96 0.66 2.03
CA GLY A 47 0.38 1.50 0.99
C GLY A 47 0.13 0.73 -0.31
N LYS A 48 1.12 -0.05 -0.76
CA LYS A 48 1.01 -0.87 -1.98
C LYS A 48 0.00 -2.00 -1.83
N MET A 49 0.00 -2.65 -0.66
CA MET A 49 -0.96 -3.69 -0.32
C MET A 49 -2.39 -3.14 -0.35
N MET A 50 -2.64 -2.02 0.34
CA MET A 50 -3.99 -1.44 0.40
C MET A 50 -4.46 -0.91 -0.94
N PHE A 51 -3.58 -0.28 -1.72
CA PHE A 51 -3.88 0.10 -3.10
C PHE A 51 -4.34 -1.13 -3.90
N GLY A 52 -3.56 -2.21 -3.83
CA GLY A 52 -3.90 -3.45 -4.54
C GLY A 52 -5.22 -4.06 -4.10
N ILE A 53 -5.50 -4.12 -2.80
CA ILE A 53 -6.79 -4.65 -2.30
C ILE A 53 -7.96 -3.83 -2.86
N LEU A 54 -7.90 -2.50 -2.77
CA LEU A 54 -9.00 -1.63 -3.18
C LEU A 54 -9.20 -1.61 -4.70
N ASP A 55 -8.11 -1.61 -5.48
CA ASP A 55 -8.20 -1.74 -6.94
C ASP A 55 -8.84 -3.08 -7.36
N LYS A 56 -8.50 -4.18 -6.68
CA LYS A 56 -9.11 -5.50 -6.94
C LYS A 56 -10.58 -5.56 -6.54
N VAL A 57 -10.98 -4.85 -5.48
CA VAL A 57 -12.40 -4.65 -5.13
C VAL A 57 -13.10 -3.88 -6.25
N ALA A 58 -12.54 -2.77 -6.72
CA ALA A 58 -13.12 -1.97 -7.79
C ALA A 58 -13.26 -2.75 -9.11
N LYS A 59 -12.32 -3.66 -9.40
CA LYS A 59 -12.36 -4.57 -10.56
C LYS A 59 -13.31 -5.77 -10.39
N GLY A 60 -13.95 -5.93 -9.23
CA GLY A 60 -14.88 -7.03 -8.97
C GLY A 60 -14.20 -8.40 -8.83
N GLU A 61 -12.92 -8.45 -8.48
CA GLU A 61 -12.18 -9.73 -8.33
C GLU A 61 -12.54 -10.48 -7.05
N PHE A 62 -13.20 -9.82 -6.10
CA PHE A 62 -13.73 -10.44 -4.89
C PHE A 62 -15.23 -10.68 -5.00
N LYS A 63 -15.71 -11.80 -4.46
CA LYS A 63 -17.15 -12.10 -4.41
C LYS A 63 -17.89 -11.00 -3.64
N LYS A 64 -19.01 -10.52 -4.19
CA LYS A 64 -19.89 -9.53 -3.53
C LYS A 64 -20.27 -10.04 -2.13
N GLY A 65 -20.13 -9.16 -1.13
CA GLY A 65 -20.46 -9.46 0.27
C GLY A 65 -19.40 -10.28 1.02
N CYS A 66 -18.26 -10.61 0.42
CA CYS A 66 -17.16 -11.23 1.16
C CYS A 66 -16.54 -10.25 2.18
N LYS A 67 -15.91 -10.80 3.21
CA LYS A 67 -15.13 -10.02 4.20
C LYS A 67 -13.66 -10.18 3.88
N ILE A 68 -12.94 -9.05 3.81
CA ILE A 68 -11.50 -9.01 3.57
C ILE A 68 -10.82 -8.60 4.88
N LEU A 69 -9.85 -9.40 5.33
CA LEU A 69 -8.95 -9.05 6.44
C LEU A 69 -7.61 -8.59 5.85
N ALA A 70 -7.32 -7.30 5.95
CA ALA A 70 -6.01 -6.74 5.62
C ALA A 70 -5.13 -6.70 6.87
N ILE A 71 -3.87 -7.14 6.76
CA ILE A 71 -2.92 -7.13 7.87
C ILE A 71 -1.98 -5.94 7.70
N HIS A 72 -2.18 -4.91 8.52
CA HIS A 72 -1.32 -3.73 8.53
C HIS A 72 -0.02 -4.01 9.31
N THR A 73 1.07 -4.31 8.60
CA THR A 73 2.33 -4.74 9.22
C THR A 73 3.21 -3.61 9.77
N GLY A 74 2.77 -2.36 9.72
CA GLY A 74 3.53 -1.20 10.22
C GLY A 74 4.35 -0.51 9.12
N GLY A 75 5.58 -0.07 9.44
CA GLY A 75 6.48 0.59 8.49
C GLY A 75 6.46 2.12 8.52
N LEU A 76 5.60 2.71 9.34
CA LEU A 76 5.38 4.16 9.44
C LEU A 76 6.64 4.96 9.79
N GLN A 77 7.57 4.36 10.54
CA GLN A 77 8.86 4.98 10.90
C GLN A 77 9.71 5.35 9.67
N GLY A 78 9.44 4.76 8.49
CA GLY A 78 10.13 5.09 7.24
C GLY A 78 9.60 6.34 6.52
N ILE A 79 8.47 6.91 6.95
CA ILE A 79 7.80 8.02 6.24
C ILE A 79 8.69 9.26 6.19
N GLU A 80 9.35 9.63 7.29
CA GLU A 80 10.22 10.81 7.33
C GLU A 80 11.36 10.70 6.31
N GLY A 81 12.06 9.55 6.30
CA GLY A 81 13.11 9.27 5.33
C GLY A 81 12.61 9.29 3.89
N MET A 82 11.42 8.74 3.64
CA MET A 82 10.80 8.79 2.31
C MET A 82 10.45 10.23 1.90
N ASN A 83 9.90 11.04 2.81
CA ASN A 83 9.57 12.44 2.53
C ASN A 83 10.82 13.27 2.19
N ASN A 84 11.96 13.00 2.83
CA ASN A 84 13.23 13.62 2.46
C ASN A 84 13.65 13.27 1.02
N PHE A 85 13.44 12.03 0.59
CA PHE A 85 13.69 11.59 -0.79
C PHE A 85 12.72 12.21 -1.79
N LEU A 86 11.41 12.22 -1.48
CA LEU A 86 10.36 12.79 -2.34
C LEU A 86 10.57 14.30 -2.53
N LYS A 87 10.94 15.02 -1.46
CA LYS A 87 11.27 16.45 -1.50
C LYS A 87 12.42 16.74 -2.46
N LYS A 88 13.51 15.95 -2.42
CA LYS A 88 14.64 16.07 -3.35
C LYS A 88 14.23 15.85 -4.81
N LYS A 89 13.22 15.00 -5.05
CA LYS A 89 12.66 14.73 -6.38
C LYS A 89 11.55 15.69 -6.80
N LYS A 90 11.19 16.68 -5.96
CA LYS A 90 10.07 17.60 -6.19
C LYS A 90 8.73 16.86 -6.41
N LEU A 91 8.53 15.76 -5.68
CA LEU A 91 7.29 14.99 -5.69
C LEU A 91 6.39 15.35 -4.50
N PRO A 92 5.08 15.04 -4.56
CA PRO A 92 4.19 15.16 -3.41
C PRO A 92 4.73 14.41 -2.20
N LEU A 93 4.45 14.95 -1.00
CA LEU A 93 4.87 14.37 0.26
C LEU A 93 3.73 13.55 0.88
N LEU A 94 4.11 12.57 1.69
CA LEU A 94 3.20 11.81 2.53
C LEU A 94 2.78 12.65 3.73
N THR A 95 1.47 12.73 3.98
CA THR A 95 0.91 13.43 5.14
C THR A 95 0.99 12.51 6.36
N ILE A 96 1.84 12.85 7.34
CA ILE A 96 2.02 12.10 8.60
C ILE A 96 0.78 12.20 9.45
#